data_AF-A0A938EKB9-F1
#
_entry.id   AF-A0A938EKB9-F1
#
_cell.length_a   1.000
_cell.length_b   1.000
_cell.length_c   1.000
_cell.angle_alpha   90.00
_cell.angle_beta   90.00
_cell.angle_gamma   90.00
#
_symmetry.space_group_name_H-M   'P 1'
#
loop_
_entity.id
_entity.type
_entity.pdbx_description
1 polymer ?
#
loop_
_entity_poly.entity_id
_entity_poly.type
_entity_poly.pdbx_seq_one_letter_code
_entity_poly.pdbx_strand_id
1 'polypeptide(L)' 'MKEISPLRRTIGLVLIMIGGFWAAISLGFLEESFMTGQPVYTVLGALVALAGVIVLVVRPKGPPPADP' A
#
# COMPACT_ATOMS: atom_id res chain seq x y z
N MET A 1 -16.37 9.75 11.41
CA MET A 1 -15.16 9.22 10.73
C MET A 1 -14.03 10.22 11.01
N LYS A 2 -13.01 9.83 11.78
CA LYS A 2 -11.95 10.77 12.22
C LYS A 2 -11.09 11.14 11.01
N GLU A 3 -10.87 12.43 10.77
CA GLU A 3 -10.23 12.91 9.55
C GLU A 3 -8.79 12.37 9.42
N ILE A 4 -8.57 11.54 8.39
CA ILE A 4 -7.23 11.19 7.94
C ILE A 4 -6.72 12.42 7.19
N SER A 5 -5.50 12.87 7.50
CA SER A 5 -4.91 14.00 6.79
C SER A 5 -4.92 13.73 5.27
N PRO A 6 -5.23 14.74 4.42
CA PRO A 6 -5.31 14.55 2.97
C PRO A 6 -4.07 13.86 2.41
N LEU A 7 -2.89 14.23 2.89
CA LEU A 7 -1.62 13.61 2.50
C LEU A 7 -1.55 12.12 2.85
N ARG A 8 -1.86 11.73 4.10
CA ARG A 8 -1.82 10.31 4.52
C ARG A 8 -2.81 9.48 3.73
N ARG A 9 -3.99 10.04 3.43
CA ARG A 9 -4.99 9.39 2.58
C ARG A 9 -4.46 9.18 1.17
N THR A 10 -3.91 10.21 0.55
CA THR A 10 -3.35 10.14 -0.80
C THR A 10 -2.22 9.11 -0.88
N ILE A 11 -1.26 9.14 0.05
CA ILE A 11 -0.15 8.18 0.09
C ILE A 11 -0.68 6.75 0.19
N GLY A 12 -1.61 6.49 1.12
CA GLY A 12 -2.18 5.16 1.29
C GLY A 12 -2.90 4.64 0.05
N LEU A 13 -3.71 5.50 -0.60
CA LEU A 13 -4.41 5.12 -1.84
C LEU A 13 -3.46 4.87 -3.00
N VAL A 14 -2.44 5.71 -3.18
CA VAL A 14 -1.42 5.53 -4.23
C VAL A 14 -0.67 4.21 -4.05
N LEU A 15 -0.26 3.89 -2.82
CA LEU A 15 0.40 2.61 -2.53
C LEU A 15 -0.49 1.40 -2.87
N ILE A 16 -1.78 1.47 -2.51
CA ILE A 16 -2.75 0.41 -2.85
C ILE A 16 -2.87 0.26 -4.36
N MET A 17 -2.99 1.36 -5.10
CA MET A 17 -3.11 1.33 -6.56
C MET A 17 -1.86 0.77 -7.22
N ILE A 18 -0.67 1.24 -6.85
CA ILE A 18 0.60 0.76 -7.43
C ILE A 18 0.82 -0.72 -7.12
N GLY A 19 0.63 -1.11 -5.85
CA GLY A 19 0.81 -2.50 -5.44
C GLY A 19 -0.17 -3.45 -6.13
N GLY A 20 -1.45 -3.06 -6.18
CA GLY A 20 -2.48 -3.81 -6.91
C GLY A 20 -2.19 -3.91 -8.41
N PHE A 21 -1.72 -2.83 -9.02
CA PHE A 21 -1.36 -2.80 -10.44
C PHE A 21 -0.19 -3.75 -10.75
N TRP A 22 0.88 -3.74 -9.96
CA TRP A 22 1.99 -4.67 -10.12
C TRP A 22 1.59 -6.13 -9.93
N ALA A 23 0.76 -6.42 -8.94
CA ALA A 23 0.23 -7.77 -8.75
C ALA A 23 -0.64 -8.20 -9.94
N ALA A 24 -1.50 -7.32 -10.45
CA ALA A 24 -2.34 -7.59 -11.60
C ALA A 24 -1.56 -7.84 -12.89
N ILE A 25 -0.50 -7.04 -13.16
CA ILE A 25 0.42 -7.30 -14.29
C ILE A 25 1.10 -8.65 -14.14
N SER A 26 1.63 -8.94 -12.94
CA SER A 26 2.37 -10.18 -12.68
C SER A 26 1.52 -11.43 -12.89
N LEU A 27 0.24 -11.35 -12.51
CA LEU A 27 -0.75 -12.42 -12.70
C LEU A 27 -1.28 -12.52 -14.15
N GLY A 28 -0.92 -11.60 -15.04
CA GLY A 28 -1.36 -11.59 -16.44
C GLY A 28 -2.77 -11.04 -16.65
N PHE A 29 -3.31 -10.27 -15.71
CA PHE A 29 -4.60 -9.58 -15.89
C PHE A 29 -4.48 -8.29 -16.72
N LEU A 30 -3.27 -7.81 -16.95
CA LEU A 30 -2.94 -6.57 -17.66
C LEU A 30 -1.89 -6.84 -18.74
N GLU A 31 -1.59 -5.83 -19.56
CA GLU A 31 -0.60 -5.92 -20.66
C GLU A 31 0.71 -6.61 -20.25
N GLU A 32 1.26 -7.38 -21.18
CA GLU A 32 2.51 -8.10 -20.94
C GLU A 32 3.68 -7.15 -20.69
N SER A 33 4.43 -7.44 -19.64
CA SER A 33 5.66 -6.74 -19.28
C SER A 33 6.70 -7.74 -18.77
N PHE A 34 7.89 -7.27 -18.42
CA PHE A 34 8.91 -8.07 -17.74
C PHE A 34 8.45 -8.67 -16.40
N MET A 35 7.32 -8.20 -15.84
CA MET A 35 6.77 -8.69 -14.57
C MET A 35 5.81 -9.88 -14.74
N THR A 36 5.28 -10.10 -15.95
CA THR A 36 4.25 -11.11 -16.22
C THR A 36 4.80 -12.53 -16.01
N GLY A 37 4.08 -13.37 -15.27
CA GLY A 37 4.48 -14.75 -14.97
C GLY A 37 5.57 -14.89 -13.90
N GLN A 38 6.09 -13.77 -13.37
CA GLN A 38 7.16 -13.76 -12.37
C GLN A 38 6.57 -13.55 -10.95
N PRO A 39 6.55 -14.59 -10.08
CA PRO A 39 5.83 -14.54 -8.80
C PRO A 39 6.38 -13.50 -7.81
N VAL A 40 7.64 -13.11 -7.96
CA VAL A 40 8.28 -12.08 -7.14
C VAL A 40 7.50 -10.75 -7.22
N TYR A 41 7.01 -10.36 -8.39
CA TYR A 41 6.28 -9.10 -8.54
C TYR A 41 4.86 -9.15 -7.97
N THR A 42 4.24 -10.33 -7.96
CA THR A 42 2.97 -10.54 -7.23
C THR A 42 3.18 -10.31 -5.73
N VAL A 43 4.23 -10.88 -5.15
CA VAL A 43 4.55 -10.71 -3.72
C VAL A 43 4.90 -9.26 -3.41
N LEU A 44 5.74 -8.61 -4.21
CA LEU A 44 6.08 -7.20 -4.04
C LEU A 44 4.86 -6.30 -4.15
N GLY A 45 4.01 -6.52 -5.16
CA GLY A 45 2.76 -5.79 -5.33
C GLY A 45 1.83 -5.95 -4.12
N ALA A 46 1.67 -7.17 -3.61
CA ALA A 46 0.88 -7.44 -2.41
C ALA A 46 1.43 -6.74 -1.16
N LEU A 47 2.75 -6.75 -0.97
CA LEU A 47 3.40 -6.06 0.15
C LEU A 47 3.21 -4.53 0.07
N VAL A 48 3.35 -3.95 -1.12
CA VAL A 48 3.14 -2.51 -1.34
C VAL A 48 1.68 -2.13 -1.10
N ALA A 49 0.73 -2.92 -1.59
CA ALA A 49 -0.69 -2.69 -1.36
C ALA A 49 -1.04 -2.79 0.14
N LEU A 50 -0.51 -3.80 0.83
CA LEU A 50 -0.66 -3.98 2.27
C LEU A 50 -0.09 -2.80 3.06
N ALA A 51 1.08 -2.29 2.68
CA ALA A 51 1.65 -1.09 3.28
C ALA A 51 0.72 0.11 3.13
N GLY A 52 0.09 0.30 1.97
CA GLY A 52 -0.93 1.32 1.76
C GLY A 52 -2.14 1.17 2.68
N VAL A 53 -2.64 -0.06 2.88
CA VAL A 53 -3.71 -0.35 3.84
C VAL A 53 -3.29 0.00 5.27
N ILE A 54 -2.09 -0.40 5.68
CA ILE A 54 -1.52 -0.07 7.00
C ILE A 54 -1.45 1.45 7.19
N VAL A 55 -0.98 2.18 6.18
CA VAL A 55 -0.93 3.65 6.19
C VAL A 55 -2.30 4.27 6.39
N LEU A 56 -3.38 3.67 5.86
CA LEU A 56 -4.74 4.18 6.05
C LEU A 56 -5.32 3.81 7.42
N VAL A 57 -5.10 2.59 7.87
CA VAL A 57 -5.80 2.00 9.03
C VAL A 57 -5.07 2.22 10.36
N VAL A 58 -3.74 2.11 10.38
CA VAL A 58 -2.95 2.15 11.62
C VAL A 58 -2.68 3.57 12.06
N ARG A 59 -3.12 3.92 13.28
CA ARG A 59 -2.88 5.24 13.86
C ARG A 59 -1.46 5.33 14.44
N PRO A 60 -0.72 6.43 14.20
CA PRO A 60 0.49 6.70 14.94
C PRO A 60 0.18 6.75 16.44
N LYS A 61 0.96 6.05 17.26
CA LYS A 61 0.88 6.21 18.71
C LYS A 61 1.34 7.62 19.04
N GLY A 62 0.53 8.36 19.80
CA GLY A 62 0.93 9.70 20.28
C GLY A 62 2.19 9.62 21.15
N PRO A 63 2.88 10.75 21.39
CA PRO A 63 4.01 10.81 22.30
C PRO A 63 3.65 10.16 23.65
N PRO A 64 4.57 9.44 24.31
CA PRO A 64 4.36 9.01 25.69
C PRO A 64 3.95 10.22 26.54
N PRO A 65 3.05 10.06 27.52
CA PRO A 65 2.75 11.13 28.47
C PRO A 65 4.07 11.63 29.05
N ALA A 66 4.27 12.95 29.08
CA ALA A 66 5.36 13.51 29.87
C ALA A 66 5.07 13.18 31.34
N ASP A 67 5.98 12.45 31.99
CA ASP A 67 5.88 12.24 33.44
C ASP A 67 5.86 13.60 34.16
N PRO A 68 5.00 13.78 35.18
CA PRO A 68 4.80 15.04 35.88
C PRO A 68 6.00 15.50 36.71
#